data_AF-A0A511T180-F1
#
_entry.id   AF-A0A511T180-F1
#
_cell.length_a   1.000
_cell.length_b   1.000
_cell.length_c   1.000
_cell.angle_alpha   90.00
_cell.angle_beta   90.00
_cell.angle_gamma   90.00
#
_symmetry.space_group_name_H-M   'P 1'
#
loop_
_entity.id
_entity.type
_entity.pdbx_description
1 polymer ?
#
loop_
_entity_poly.entity_id
_entity_poly.type
_entity_poly.pdbx_seq_one_letter_code
_entity_poly.pdbx_strand_id
1 'polypeptide(L)'
;MKSYLLVPKESIETQARVGPRGTQQGERVLPRTTALRFTVANRAPDTLSLLGLRSATLPGPRPPVSGQEARKRVAKGSKVKRPTTRGADASTPALPGAPVSEQTGSEAGSFRFMPLIGATMAHFYSDATEAEARGELSADFEFIPDVVPLSFPGPVSAGQSGPRNRGMSSLAEREWPEESGVPLAHAQGIRGAGVLLGVLDTGVDADHPEHAAKVIQFRYVSLFPNSPHNPARDIRGFDPDGHGTHVCGIAAGTHHGVAPEVDLYVASVIESETIRTSLGRVAAGMEWLLHQFSSPQNVTRPAVVNLSLGFPLKPPPGISEADYRLNQRALQTMIRRLLDSNVLPVVAAGNSGPDTVGYPAAFDESLAVGAVDFERNVAHFSASGVVERRVVPDVMGYGVNVYSSTERRCNNQAFYERMSGTSMAAPYVAGIAALYRCRAPDLTALEVRDLILANAVKLPRSGGHRTGKGLAVFR
;
A
#
# COMPACT_ATOMS: atom_id res chain seq x y z
N MET A 1 -19.21 12.60 -14.33
CA MET A 1 -17.80 12.16 -14.36
C MET A 1 -17.77 10.65 -14.22
N LYS A 2 -17.17 9.94 -15.19
CA LYS A 2 -17.01 8.48 -15.15
C LYS A 2 -15.52 8.14 -15.11
N SER A 3 -15.17 7.15 -14.30
CA SER A 3 -13.79 6.79 -13.99
C SER A 3 -13.53 5.35 -14.38
N TYR A 4 -12.48 5.10 -15.15
CA TYR A 4 -12.10 3.77 -15.61
C TYR A 4 -10.63 3.52 -15.40
N LEU A 5 -10.31 2.35 -14.86
CA LEU A 5 -8.97 1.79 -14.94
C LEU A 5 -8.85 1.01 -16.25
N LEU A 6 -8.06 1.51 -17.18
CA LEU A 6 -7.78 0.88 -18.46
C LEU A 6 -6.61 -0.09 -18.27
N VAL A 7 -6.88 -1.39 -18.45
CA VAL A 7 -5.88 -2.46 -18.33
C VAL A 7 -5.77 -3.20 -19.66
N PRO A 8 -4.56 -3.42 -20.21
CA PRO A 8 -4.40 -4.18 -21.46
C PRO A 8 -4.99 -5.58 -21.33
N LYS A 9 -5.81 -6.00 -22.31
CA LYS A 9 -6.44 -7.33 -22.34
C LYS A 9 -5.42 -8.46 -22.28
N GLU A 10 -4.27 -8.30 -22.92
CA GLU A 10 -3.18 -9.29 -22.87
C GLU A 10 -2.67 -9.56 -21.43
N SER A 11 -2.70 -8.54 -20.56
CA SER A 11 -2.32 -8.70 -19.15
C SER A 11 -3.36 -9.49 -18.34
N ILE A 12 -4.60 -9.51 -18.82
CA ILE A 12 -5.73 -10.26 -18.25
C ILE A 12 -5.81 -11.67 -18.87
N GLU A 13 -5.57 -11.83 -20.17
CA GLU A 13 -5.79 -13.07 -20.94
C GLU A 13 -4.66 -14.09 -20.89
N THR A 14 -3.41 -13.67 -20.64
CA THR A 14 -2.26 -14.59 -20.45
C THR A 14 -2.42 -15.56 -19.27
N GLN A 15 -3.54 -15.45 -18.55
CA GLN A 15 -3.95 -16.27 -17.41
C GLN A 15 -4.78 -17.52 -17.81
N ALA A 16 -5.09 -17.72 -19.10
CA ALA A 16 -5.92 -18.86 -19.54
C ALA A 16 -5.15 -20.17 -19.84
N ARG A 17 -3.82 -20.21 -19.75
CA ARG A 17 -3.05 -21.45 -20.01
C ARG A 17 -1.97 -21.71 -18.95
N VAL A 18 -2.22 -22.73 -18.12
CA VAL A 18 -1.21 -23.37 -17.26
C VAL A 18 -0.21 -24.09 -18.16
N GLY A 19 1.03 -23.60 -18.20
CA GLY A 19 2.14 -24.29 -18.87
C GLY A 19 2.63 -25.49 -18.05
N PRO A 20 3.10 -26.58 -18.71
CA PRO A 20 3.59 -27.78 -18.02
C PRO A 20 4.93 -27.53 -17.29
N ARG A 21 5.12 -28.25 -16.16
CA ARG A 21 6.30 -28.18 -15.28
C ARG A 21 7.56 -28.80 -15.91
N GLY A 22 8.71 -28.17 -15.66
CA GLY A 22 10.09 -28.66 -15.92
C GLY A 22 10.92 -27.54 -16.58
N THR A 23 12.16 -27.17 -16.21
CA THR A 23 13.30 -27.89 -15.60
C THR A 23 14.28 -26.88 -14.94
N GLN A 24 15.40 -27.42 -14.41
CA GLN A 24 16.38 -26.89 -13.46
C GLN A 24 17.29 -25.72 -13.93
N GLN A 25 17.84 -25.02 -12.91
CA GLN A 25 19.11 -24.28 -12.82
C GLN A 25 19.46 -23.16 -13.82
N GLY A 26 19.84 -22.01 -13.22
CA GLY A 26 20.90 -21.13 -13.72
C GLY A 26 20.53 -20.19 -14.86
N GLU A 27 20.72 -18.89 -14.62
CA GLU A 27 20.57 -17.78 -15.59
C GLU A 27 19.17 -17.60 -16.18
N ARG A 28 18.37 -16.71 -15.57
CA ARG A 28 17.25 -16.07 -16.27
C ARG A 28 17.63 -14.67 -16.70
N VAL A 29 18.18 -14.61 -17.91
CA VAL A 29 18.03 -13.46 -18.80
C VAL A 29 16.53 -13.11 -18.86
N LEU A 30 16.19 -11.86 -18.53
CA LEU A 30 14.85 -11.30 -18.69
C LEU A 30 14.32 -11.65 -20.10
N PRO A 31 13.23 -12.41 -20.24
CA PRO A 31 12.77 -12.82 -21.55
C PRO A 31 12.38 -11.58 -22.38
N ARG A 32 12.69 -11.63 -23.68
CA ARG A 32 12.39 -10.63 -24.72
C ARG A 32 10.91 -10.18 -24.81
N THR A 33 10.01 -10.77 -24.04
CA THR A 33 8.59 -10.43 -23.96
C THR A 33 8.28 -9.16 -23.16
N THR A 34 9.19 -8.67 -22.32
CA THR A 34 8.97 -7.41 -21.59
C THR A 34 8.96 -6.19 -22.51
N ALA A 35 9.73 -6.20 -23.60
CA ALA A 35 9.78 -5.09 -24.56
C ALA A 35 8.49 -4.94 -25.38
N LEU A 36 7.81 -6.05 -25.73
CA LEU A 36 6.51 -6.02 -26.42
C LEU A 36 5.35 -5.59 -25.50
N ARG A 37 5.48 -5.82 -24.18
CA ARG A 37 4.47 -5.43 -23.17
C ARG A 37 4.37 -3.91 -22.95
N PHE A 38 5.45 -3.16 -23.18
CA PHE A 38 5.45 -1.69 -23.06
C PHE A 38 4.85 -0.98 -24.29
N THR A 39 4.84 -1.62 -25.47
CA THR A 39 4.31 -1.02 -26.70
C THR A 39 2.79 -0.81 -26.68
N VAL A 40 2.02 -1.74 -26.10
CA VAL A 40 0.56 -1.58 -26.00
C VAL A 40 0.18 -0.61 -24.89
N ALA A 41 0.86 -0.65 -23.73
CA ALA A 41 0.52 0.18 -22.57
C ALA A 41 0.58 1.70 -22.85
N ASN A 42 1.47 2.15 -23.73
CA ASN A 42 1.60 3.56 -24.13
C ASN A 42 0.50 4.03 -25.09
N ARG A 43 -0.25 3.12 -25.74
CA ARG A 43 -1.34 3.50 -26.66
C ARG A 43 -2.46 4.24 -25.93
N ALA A 44 -2.84 3.79 -24.74
CA ALA A 44 -3.89 4.45 -23.96
C ALA A 44 -3.57 5.92 -23.61
N PRO A 45 -2.43 6.27 -22.98
CA PRO A 45 -2.14 7.67 -22.66
C PRO A 45 -1.99 8.56 -23.91
N ASP A 46 -1.45 8.02 -25.01
CA ASP A 46 -1.33 8.76 -26.29
C ASP A 46 -2.71 9.06 -26.88
N THR A 47 -3.59 8.06 -26.98
CA THR A 47 -4.96 8.23 -27.47
C THR A 47 -5.76 9.18 -26.58
N LEU A 48 -5.69 9.04 -25.26
CA LEU A 48 -6.42 9.93 -24.34
C LEU A 48 -5.93 11.38 -24.43
N SER A 49 -4.63 11.59 -24.66
CA SER A 49 -4.07 12.93 -24.90
C SER A 49 -4.61 13.53 -26.21
N LEU A 50 -4.69 12.73 -27.28
CA LEU A 50 -5.27 13.16 -28.57
C LEU A 50 -6.75 13.52 -28.45
N LEU A 51 -7.49 12.83 -27.58
CA LEU A 51 -8.89 13.13 -27.25
C LEU A 51 -9.06 14.33 -26.30
N GLY A 52 -7.97 15.04 -25.97
CA GLY A 52 -7.99 16.26 -25.18
C GLY A 52 -8.04 16.06 -23.67
N LEU A 53 -7.87 14.84 -23.16
CA LEU A 53 -7.72 14.62 -21.72
C LEU A 53 -6.34 15.12 -21.25
N ARG A 54 -6.29 15.70 -20.05
CA ARG A 54 -5.03 16.17 -19.47
C ARG A 54 -4.34 15.08 -18.65
N SER A 55 -3.02 14.94 -18.84
CA SER A 55 -2.21 14.05 -18.00
C SER A 55 -2.08 14.61 -16.59
N ALA A 56 -2.49 13.82 -15.60
CA ALA A 56 -2.25 14.02 -14.19
C ALA A 56 -1.03 13.17 -13.79
N THR A 57 0.18 13.60 -14.16
CA THR A 57 1.41 12.93 -13.72
C THR A 57 1.56 12.99 -12.19
N LEU A 58 2.24 12.00 -11.61
CA LEU A 58 2.82 12.18 -10.28
C LEU A 58 3.81 13.36 -10.39
N PRO A 59 3.84 14.33 -9.47
CA PRO A 59 4.97 15.24 -9.43
C PRO A 59 6.23 14.39 -9.19
N GLY A 60 7.09 14.30 -10.20
CA GLY A 60 8.49 13.93 -10.04
C GLY A 60 9.20 14.93 -9.10
N PRO A 61 10.49 14.70 -8.79
CA PRO A 61 11.19 15.50 -7.79
C PRO A 61 11.03 17.00 -8.06
N ARG A 62 10.80 17.78 -6.99
CA ARG A 62 10.60 19.23 -7.07
C ARG A 62 11.76 19.90 -7.82
N PRO A 63 11.49 21.02 -8.52
CA PRO A 63 12.56 21.94 -8.91
C PRO A 63 13.38 22.34 -7.68
N PRO A 64 14.70 22.55 -7.83
CA PRO A 64 15.56 22.90 -6.71
C PRO A 64 14.99 24.12 -5.98
N VAL A 65 14.91 24.01 -4.66
CA VAL A 65 14.59 25.15 -3.79
C VAL A 65 15.66 26.22 -4.06
N SER A 66 15.23 27.36 -4.59
CA SER A 66 16.10 28.51 -4.72
C SER A 66 16.65 28.90 -3.35
N GLY A 67 17.99 28.92 -3.24
CA GLY A 67 18.69 29.56 -2.13
C GLY A 67 19.25 28.62 -1.06
N GLN A 68 20.25 27.80 -1.42
CA GLN A 68 21.41 27.71 -0.54
C GLN A 68 22.11 29.07 -0.58
N GLU A 69 21.84 29.96 0.37
CA GLU A 69 22.84 30.98 0.72
C GLU A 69 23.78 30.41 1.77
N ALA A 70 24.99 30.16 1.29
CA ALA A 70 26.15 29.83 2.08
C ALA A 70 26.33 30.83 3.23
N ARG A 71 26.64 30.26 4.39
CA ARG A 71 27.13 30.96 5.58
C ARG A 71 28.18 32.01 5.20
N LYS A 72 27.89 33.29 5.44
CA LYS A 72 28.91 34.32 5.69
C LYS A 72 28.61 35.07 6.98
N ARG A 73 29.52 34.89 7.95
CA ARG A 73 29.69 35.74 9.14
C ARG A 73 29.97 37.17 8.68
N VAL A 74 29.24 38.18 9.17
CA VAL A 74 29.81 39.52 9.45
C VAL A 74 29.08 40.16 10.64
N ALA A 75 29.87 40.87 11.44
CA ALA A 75 29.60 41.44 12.74
C ALA A 75 28.74 42.72 12.76
N LYS A 76 28.32 43.05 13.98
CA LYS A 76 27.74 44.29 14.54
C LYS A 76 27.97 45.59 13.74
N GLY A 77 26.92 46.42 13.69
CA GLY A 77 27.06 47.82 14.09
C GLY A 77 26.27 48.86 13.28
N SER A 78 25.40 49.56 14.01
CA SER A 78 25.14 51.01 13.95
C SER A 78 23.94 51.55 13.15
N LYS A 79 23.02 52.11 13.94
CA LYS A 79 21.95 53.07 13.66
C LYS A 79 22.45 54.26 12.82
N VAL A 80 21.57 54.86 12.00
CA VAL A 80 21.34 56.33 11.91
C VAL A 80 20.09 56.67 11.08
N LYS A 81 19.20 57.45 11.73
CA LYS A 81 18.28 58.55 11.35
C LYS A 81 17.32 58.48 10.14
N ARG A 82 16.03 58.70 10.48
CA ARG A 82 14.99 59.40 9.69
C ARG A 82 15.36 60.87 9.45
N PRO A 83 14.81 61.47 8.37
CA PRO A 83 13.90 62.59 8.58
C PRO A 83 12.62 62.54 7.72
N THR A 84 11.68 63.38 8.17
CA THR A 84 10.30 63.67 7.74
C THR A 84 10.19 64.51 6.46
N THR A 85 9.12 64.34 5.67
CA THR A 85 8.08 65.37 5.40
C THR A 85 6.92 64.85 4.51
N ARG A 86 5.77 65.51 4.67
CA ARG A 86 4.40 65.26 4.16
C ARG A 86 4.23 65.25 2.63
N GLY A 87 3.18 64.57 2.18
CA GLY A 87 2.51 64.80 0.89
C GLY A 87 1.51 63.67 0.59
N ALA A 88 0.22 63.99 0.61
CA ALA A 88 -0.85 63.08 0.23
C ALA A 88 -0.88 62.89 -1.29
N ASP A 89 -0.92 61.65 -1.75
CA ASP A 89 -1.81 61.26 -2.85
C ASP A 89 -1.97 59.73 -2.88
N ALA A 90 -3.22 59.31 -3.01
CA ALA A 90 -3.62 57.92 -3.08
C ALA A 90 -3.34 57.37 -4.49
N SER A 91 -2.33 56.52 -4.61
CA SER A 91 -2.18 55.63 -5.77
C SER A 91 -1.53 54.33 -5.33
N THR A 92 -2.37 53.29 -5.21
CA THR A 92 -1.96 51.90 -5.04
C THR A 92 -0.96 51.52 -6.14
N PRO A 93 0.25 51.02 -5.84
CA PRO A 93 1.08 50.42 -6.87
C PRO A 93 0.41 49.12 -7.31
N ALA A 94 0.03 49.06 -8.58
CA ALA A 94 -0.45 47.86 -9.22
C ALA A 94 0.57 46.72 -9.04
N LEU A 95 0.13 45.58 -8.51
CA LEU A 95 0.87 44.34 -8.54
C LEU A 95 1.19 43.98 -10.00
N PRO A 96 2.45 43.75 -10.39
CA PRO A 96 2.76 43.15 -11.67
C PRO A 96 2.53 41.66 -11.55
N GLY A 97 1.28 41.26 -11.78
CA GLY A 97 0.90 39.90 -12.04
C GLY A 97 -0.26 39.99 -13.00
N ALA A 98 0.00 39.81 -14.29
CA ALA A 98 -1.07 39.48 -15.22
C ALA A 98 -1.92 38.38 -14.57
N PRO A 99 -3.26 38.43 -14.65
CA PRO A 99 -4.05 37.28 -14.27
C PRO A 99 -3.47 36.12 -15.07
N VAL A 100 -2.89 35.15 -14.36
CA VAL A 100 -2.64 33.85 -14.97
C VAL A 100 -4.02 33.47 -15.48
N SER A 101 -4.15 33.44 -16.80
CA SER A 101 -5.27 32.75 -17.40
C SER A 101 -5.13 31.32 -16.88
N GLU A 102 -5.87 31.03 -15.80
CA GLU A 102 -6.26 29.67 -15.52
C GLU A 102 -6.94 29.24 -16.81
N GLN A 103 -6.24 28.40 -17.58
CA GLN A 103 -6.93 27.60 -18.56
C GLN A 103 -7.94 26.78 -17.77
N THR A 104 -9.17 27.27 -17.78
CA THR A 104 -10.38 26.54 -17.44
C THR A 104 -10.22 25.09 -17.92
N GLY A 105 -10.51 24.15 -17.02
CA GLY A 105 -10.18 22.73 -17.18
C GLY A 105 -10.53 22.17 -18.56
N SER A 106 -9.75 21.18 -19.01
CA SER A 106 -10.15 20.38 -20.18
C SER A 106 -11.59 19.90 -19.97
N GLU A 107 -12.50 20.24 -20.89
CA GLU A 107 -13.89 19.74 -20.88
C GLU A 107 -13.95 18.22 -21.16
N ALA A 108 -12.87 17.63 -21.68
CA ALA A 108 -12.82 16.21 -22.04
C ALA A 108 -12.54 15.32 -20.82
N GLY A 109 -11.60 15.71 -19.95
CA GLY A 109 -11.26 14.94 -18.76
C GLY A 109 -9.78 14.95 -18.38
N SER A 110 -9.39 13.94 -17.59
CA SER A 110 -8.00 13.74 -17.14
C SER A 110 -7.62 12.26 -17.14
N PHE A 111 -6.33 11.96 -17.27
CA PHE A 111 -5.84 10.59 -17.16
C PHE A 111 -4.51 10.53 -16.40
N ARG A 112 -4.19 9.38 -15.81
CA ARG A 112 -2.90 9.07 -15.18
C ARG A 112 -2.41 7.74 -15.71
N PHE A 113 -1.26 7.78 -16.37
CA PHE A 113 -0.55 6.58 -16.77
C PHE A 113 0.27 6.02 -15.60
N MET A 114 0.19 4.71 -15.41
CA MET A 114 0.86 3.96 -14.35
C MET A 114 1.67 2.82 -15.01
N PRO A 115 2.87 3.12 -15.53
CA PRO A 115 3.63 2.19 -16.36
C PRO A 115 4.12 0.94 -15.63
N LEU A 116 4.40 1.00 -14.32
CA LEU A 116 4.96 -0.14 -13.59
C LEU A 116 3.91 -1.20 -13.30
N ILE A 117 2.67 -0.80 -13.03
CA ILE A 117 1.53 -1.72 -12.97
C ILE A 117 0.97 -2.05 -14.37
N GLY A 118 1.24 -1.21 -15.37
CA GLY A 118 0.79 -1.37 -16.75
C GLY A 118 -0.68 -1.00 -16.96
N ALA A 119 -1.16 0.08 -16.31
CA ALA A 119 -2.55 0.52 -16.40
C ALA A 119 -2.65 2.04 -16.58
N THR A 120 -3.79 2.52 -17.07
CA THR A 120 -4.09 3.95 -17.18
C THR A 120 -5.41 4.25 -16.48
N MET A 121 -5.42 5.13 -15.48
CA MET A 121 -6.67 5.62 -14.91
C MET A 121 -7.16 6.80 -15.74
N ALA A 122 -8.39 6.74 -16.26
CA ALA A 122 -8.99 7.81 -17.06
C ALA A 122 -10.30 8.29 -16.40
N HIS A 123 -10.50 9.61 -16.39
CA HIS A 123 -11.72 10.26 -15.96
C HIS A 123 -12.29 11.10 -17.08
N PHE A 124 -13.52 10.81 -17.46
CA PHE A 124 -14.23 11.50 -18.52
C PHE A 124 -15.27 12.45 -17.93
N TYR A 125 -15.29 13.69 -18.41
CA TYR A 125 -16.28 14.70 -18.02
C TYR A 125 -17.46 14.75 -18.99
N SER A 126 -17.30 14.23 -20.21
CA SER A 126 -18.36 14.09 -21.21
C SER A 126 -18.56 12.63 -21.64
N ASP A 127 -19.81 12.25 -21.90
CA ASP A 127 -20.16 10.92 -22.44
C ASP A 127 -19.67 10.74 -23.90
N ALA A 128 -19.56 11.83 -24.66
CA ALA A 128 -19.07 11.80 -26.04
C ALA A 128 -17.58 11.40 -26.10
N THR A 129 -16.75 12.04 -25.29
CA THR A 129 -15.31 11.73 -25.18
C THR A 129 -15.10 10.31 -24.65
N GLU A 130 -15.94 9.85 -23.70
CA GLU A 130 -15.91 8.47 -23.23
C GLU A 130 -16.20 7.47 -24.37
N ALA A 131 -17.25 7.72 -25.15
CA ALA A 131 -17.65 6.84 -26.25
C ALA A 131 -16.57 6.75 -27.34
N GLU A 132 -15.95 7.88 -27.68
CA GLU A 132 -14.84 7.94 -28.63
C GLU A 132 -13.61 7.16 -28.11
N ALA A 133 -13.22 7.37 -26.86
CA ALA A 133 -12.12 6.64 -26.24
C ALA A 133 -12.38 5.11 -26.23
N ARG A 134 -13.62 4.68 -25.99
CA ARG A 134 -13.99 3.26 -26.07
C ARG A 134 -13.90 2.72 -27.50
N GLY A 135 -14.33 3.49 -28.50
CA GLY A 135 -14.20 3.10 -29.90
C GLY A 135 -12.76 2.82 -30.29
N GLU A 136 -11.83 3.67 -29.83
CA GLU A 136 -10.40 3.56 -30.15
C GLU A 136 -9.65 2.49 -29.34
N LEU A 137 -9.97 2.34 -28.05
CA LEU A 137 -9.13 1.56 -27.12
C LEU A 137 -9.73 0.22 -26.70
N SER A 138 -11.03 -0.01 -26.87
CA SER A 138 -11.70 -1.23 -26.38
C SER A 138 -11.22 -2.53 -27.04
N ALA A 139 -10.56 -2.46 -28.20
CA ALA A 139 -9.94 -3.61 -28.84
C ALA A 139 -8.80 -4.18 -27.96
N ASP A 140 -7.98 -3.29 -27.39
CA ASP A 140 -6.74 -3.64 -26.69
C ASP A 140 -6.87 -3.54 -25.16
N PHE A 141 -7.80 -2.74 -24.65
CA PHE A 141 -7.94 -2.44 -23.23
C PHE A 141 -9.32 -2.80 -22.69
N GLU A 142 -9.34 -3.33 -21.47
CA GLU A 142 -10.55 -3.41 -20.65
C GLU A 142 -10.78 -2.07 -19.93
N PHE A 143 -12.00 -1.56 -20.01
CA PHE A 143 -12.43 -0.36 -19.30
C PHE A 143 -13.10 -0.76 -17.99
N ILE A 144 -12.32 -0.83 -16.92
CA ILE A 144 -12.78 -1.35 -15.64
C ILE A 144 -13.36 -0.18 -14.83
N PRO A 145 -14.68 -0.17 -14.55
CA PRO A 145 -15.28 0.94 -13.83
C PRO A 145 -14.72 1.01 -12.40
N ASP A 146 -14.22 2.18 -11.98
CA ASP A 146 -13.74 2.43 -10.61
C ASP A 146 -14.92 2.73 -9.66
N VAL A 147 -15.92 1.85 -9.69
CA VAL A 147 -17.21 2.01 -8.99
C VAL A 147 -17.38 1.01 -7.84
N VAL A 148 -16.54 -0.03 -7.78
CA VAL A 148 -16.60 -1.05 -6.75
C VAL A 148 -15.80 -0.56 -5.54
N PRO A 149 -16.45 -0.24 -4.40
CA PRO A 149 -15.69 0.10 -3.19
C PRO A 149 -14.95 -1.16 -2.73
N LEU A 150 -13.64 -1.03 -2.47
CA LEU A 150 -12.94 -2.06 -1.72
C LEU A 150 -13.41 -2.01 -0.27
N SER A 151 -13.58 -3.18 0.32
CA SER A 151 -13.90 -3.31 1.73
C SER A 151 -12.64 -3.14 2.57
N PHE A 152 -12.78 -2.38 3.65
CA PHE A 152 -11.81 -2.36 4.73
C PHE A 152 -12.25 -3.39 5.77
N PRO A 153 -11.51 -4.51 5.96
CA PRO A 153 -11.77 -5.43 7.05
C PRO A 153 -11.27 -4.78 8.34
N GLY A 154 -12.05 -3.85 8.86
CA GLY A 154 -11.71 -3.12 10.08
C GLY A 154 -11.50 -4.06 11.27
N PRO A 155 -10.89 -3.54 12.35
CA PRO A 155 -10.66 -4.28 13.57
C PRO A 155 -11.97 -4.85 14.13
N VAL A 156 -11.93 -6.08 14.61
CA VAL A 156 -13.07 -6.74 15.23
C VAL A 156 -12.95 -6.74 16.75
N SER A 157 -14.10 -6.64 17.42
CA SER A 157 -14.17 -6.80 18.87
C SER A 157 -14.04 -8.28 19.24
N ALA A 158 -12.81 -8.77 19.41
CA ALA A 158 -12.53 -10.16 19.78
C ALA A 158 -12.35 -10.32 21.30
N GLY A 159 -13.43 -10.15 22.06
CA GLY A 159 -13.58 -10.73 23.39
C GLY A 159 -12.75 -10.16 24.55
N GLN A 160 -11.80 -9.24 24.33
CA GLN A 160 -11.26 -8.39 25.38
C GLN A 160 -11.09 -6.97 24.85
N SER A 161 -12.12 -6.16 25.01
CA SER A 161 -11.92 -4.72 25.16
C SER A 161 -11.21 -4.50 26.50
N GLY A 162 -9.91 -4.81 26.53
CA GLY A 162 -9.03 -4.32 27.57
C GLY A 162 -9.15 -2.80 27.60
N PRO A 163 -9.04 -2.16 28.78
CA PRO A 163 -9.04 -0.71 28.85
C PRO A 163 -8.05 -0.18 27.82
N ARG A 164 -8.46 0.81 27.01
CA ARG A 164 -7.59 1.64 26.17
C ARG A 164 -6.45 2.12 27.06
N ASN A 165 -5.35 1.36 27.11
CA ASN A 165 -4.48 1.38 28.26
C ASN A 165 -3.79 2.75 28.34
N ARG A 166 -4.22 3.54 29.32
CA ARG A 166 -3.53 4.75 29.76
C ARG A 166 -2.31 4.31 30.55
N GLY A 167 -1.24 3.92 29.88
CA GLY A 167 0.05 3.81 30.56
C GLY A 167 0.91 2.61 30.18
N MET A 168 2.22 2.83 30.33
CA MET A 168 3.29 1.96 29.87
C MET A 168 3.55 0.69 30.74
N SER A 169 2.57 0.17 31.49
CA SER A 169 2.88 -0.58 32.72
C SER A 169 2.86 -2.13 32.67
N SER A 170 2.44 -2.82 31.61
CA SER A 170 2.77 -4.26 31.46
C SER A 170 3.81 -4.43 30.35
N LEU A 171 5.07 -4.65 30.74
CA LEU A 171 6.16 -4.97 29.80
C LEU A 171 6.04 -6.41 29.27
N ALA A 172 5.42 -7.32 30.04
CA ALA A 172 5.30 -8.74 29.71
C ALA A 172 4.39 -9.07 28.51
N GLU A 173 3.56 -8.13 28.05
CA GLU A 173 2.60 -8.34 26.97
C GLU A 173 2.93 -7.54 25.71
N ARG A 174 4.19 -7.10 25.59
CA ARG A 174 4.70 -6.22 24.51
C ARG A 174 5.72 -6.88 23.61
N GLU A 175 6.25 -8.02 24.03
CA GLU A 175 7.25 -8.78 23.28
C GLU A 175 6.55 -9.91 22.53
N TRP A 176 7.04 -10.21 21.34
CA TRP A 176 6.58 -11.36 20.58
C TRP A 176 7.00 -12.65 21.29
N PRO A 177 6.16 -13.69 21.35
CA PRO A 177 6.53 -14.95 22.00
C PRO A 177 7.84 -15.53 21.48
N GLU A 178 8.63 -16.19 22.32
CA GLU A 178 9.89 -16.83 21.90
C GLU A 178 9.72 -17.76 20.69
N GLU A 179 8.59 -18.48 20.62
CA GLU A 179 8.27 -19.37 19.49
C GLU A 179 8.13 -18.65 18.14
N SER A 180 7.84 -17.34 18.14
CA SER A 180 7.82 -16.49 16.94
C SER A 180 9.18 -16.42 16.25
N GLY A 181 10.26 -16.64 17.01
CA GLY A 181 11.64 -16.44 16.57
C GLY A 181 12.05 -14.98 16.41
N VAL A 182 11.15 -14.02 16.70
CA VAL A 182 11.47 -12.58 16.64
C VAL A 182 12.49 -12.19 17.72
N PRO A 183 12.37 -12.60 19.00
CA PRO A 183 13.40 -12.31 20.00
C PRO A 183 14.77 -12.88 19.60
N LEU A 184 14.80 -14.11 19.08
CA LEU A 184 16.01 -14.76 18.58
C LEU A 184 16.64 -13.97 17.41
N ALA A 185 15.83 -13.55 16.44
CA ALA A 185 16.30 -12.75 15.30
C ALA A 185 16.95 -11.44 15.79
N HIS A 186 16.28 -10.73 16.70
CA HIS A 186 16.74 -9.47 17.25
C HIS A 186 18.04 -9.64 18.05
N ALA A 187 18.15 -10.71 18.84
CA ALA A 187 19.38 -11.04 19.58
C ALA A 187 20.57 -11.33 18.65
N GLN A 188 20.30 -11.82 17.42
CA GLN A 188 21.30 -12.02 16.37
C GLN A 188 21.56 -10.77 15.51
N GLY A 189 20.94 -9.62 15.83
CA GLY A 189 21.05 -8.39 15.05
C GLY A 189 20.26 -8.41 13.72
N ILE A 190 19.42 -9.41 13.49
CA ILE A 190 18.50 -9.43 12.35
C ILE A 190 17.25 -8.67 12.73
N ARG A 191 17.15 -7.42 12.27
CA ARG A 191 16.09 -6.52 12.67
C ARG A 191 15.37 -5.87 11.49
N GLY A 192 15.67 -6.29 10.26
CA GLY A 192 15.04 -5.76 9.03
C GLY A 192 15.89 -4.73 8.27
N ALA A 193 17.11 -4.44 8.74
CA ALA A 193 18.01 -3.49 8.08
C ALA A 193 18.18 -3.80 6.59
N GLY A 194 18.09 -2.76 5.75
CA GLY A 194 18.25 -2.85 4.30
C GLY A 194 16.99 -3.31 3.55
N VAL A 195 15.93 -3.74 4.23
CA VAL A 195 14.66 -4.15 3.60
C VAL A 195 13.71 -2.97 3.45
N LEU A 196 12.98 -2.92 2.34
CA LEU A 196 11.91 -1.97 2.07
C LEU A 196 10.56 -2.60 2.44
N LEU A 197 9.79 -1.96 3.32
CA LEU A 197 8.46 -2.43 3.68
C LEU A 197 7.39 -1.43 3.22
N GLY A 198 6.62 -1.83 2.21
CA GLY A 198 5.46 -1.10 1.72
C GLY A 198 4.21 -1.40 2.54
N VAL A 199 3.39 -0.39 2.81
CA VAL A 199 2.10 -0.53 3.49
C VAL A 199 1.05 0.27 2.71
N LEU A 200 -0.03 -0.39 2.29
CA LEU A 200 -1.20 0.27 1.70
C LEU A 200 -2.34 0.24 2.72
N ASP A 201 -2.61 1.38 3.35
CA ASP A 201 -3.54 1.46 4.49
C ASP A 201 -4.15 2.87 4.66
N THR A 202 -4.62 3.25 5.86
CA THR A 202 -5.16 4.58 6.19
C THR A 202 -4.08 5.65 6.35
N GLY A 203 -2.86 5.26 6.69
CA GLY A 203 -1.71 6.16 6.82
C GLY A 203 -0.69 5.69 7.83
N VAL A 204 0.12 6.63 8.35
CA VAL A 204 1.00 6.41 9.51
C VAL A 204 1.22 7.71 10.28
N ASP A 205 1.05 7.71 11.61
CA ASP A 205 1.56 8.80 12.46
C ASP A 205 3.09 8.73 12.50
N ALA A 206 3.74 9.42 11.56
CA ALA A 206 5.19 9.39 11.44
C ALA A 206 5.94 10.06 12.59
N ASP A 207 5.24 10.81 13.44
CA ASP A 207 5.83 11.42 14.63
C ASP A 207 5.61 10.55 15.89
N HIS A 208 4.87 9.45 15.81
CA HIS A 208 4.70 8.51 16.93
C HIS A 208 6.09 8.02 17.44
N PRO A 209 6.33 7.79 18.74
CA PRO A 209 7.61 7.26 19.24
C PRO A 209 8.07 5.96 18.57
N GLU A 210 7.12 5.12 18.13
CA GLU A 210 7.39 3.92 17.32
C GLU A 210 7.92 4.22 15.91
N HIS A 211 7.81 5.45 15.42
CA HIS A 211 7.99 5.83 14.02
C HIS A 211 8.93 7.05 13.84
N ALA A 212 9.08 7.88 14.85
CA ALA A 212 9.77 9.18 14.81
C ALA A 212 11.28 9.08 14.48
N ALA A 213 11.90 7.92 14.68
CA ALA A 213 13.30 7.69 14.34
C ALA A 213 13.50 7.00 12.97
N LYS A 214 12.41 6.61 12.30
CA LYS A 214 12.47 5.79 11.08
C LYS A 214 12.55 6.62 9.82
N VAL A 215 13.10 5.98 8.78
CA VAL A 215 12.92 6.42 7.41
C VAL A 215 11.51 6.06 6.98
N ILE A 216 10.68 7.08 6.77
CA ILE A 216 9.31 6.94 6.30
C ILE A 216 9.17 7.76 5.02
N GLN A 217 8.92 7.09 3.91
CA GLN A 217 8.38 7.70 2.72
C GLN A 217 6.87 7.54 2.76
N PHE A 218 6.14 8.63 2.55
CA PHE A 218 4.69 8.63 2.71
C PHE A 218 3.99 9.29 1.54
N ARG A 219 2.90 8.66 1.08
CA ARG A 219 2.05 9.16 0.01
C ARG A 219 0.59 9.07 0.40
N TYR A 220 -0.06 10.23 0.57
CA TYR A 220 -1.52 10.28 0.62
C TYR A 220 -2.11 10.28 -0.79
N VAL A 221 -2.94 9.28 -1.09
CA VAL A 221 -3.65 9.13 -2.37
C VAL A 221 -5.08 9.61 -2.18
N SER A 222 -5.48 10.70 -2.80
CA SER A 222 -6.82 11.28 -2.61
C SER A 222 -7.95 10.44 -3.23
N LEU A 223 -9.21 10.70 -2.86
CA LEU A 223 -10.39 10.00 -3.44
C LEU A 223 -10.51 10.19 -4.95
N PHE A 224 -9.95 11.29 -5.43
CA PHE A 224 -9.86 11.63 -6.85
C PHE A 224 -8.39 11.80 -7.19
N PRO A 225 -7.61 10.71 -7.27
CA PRO A 225 -6.15 10.78 -7.34
C PRO A 225 -5.63 11.50 -8.59
N ASN A 226 -6.48 11.75 -9.58
CA ASN A 226 -6.16 12.47 -10.81
C ASN A 226 -6.82 13.85 -10.90
N SER A 227 -7.55 14.28 -9.87
CA SER A 227 -8.10 15.63 -9.85
C SER A 227 -6.94 16.64 -9.77
N PRO A 228 -6.82 17.58 -10.71
CA PRO A 228 -5.81 18.63 -10.64
C PRO A 228 -6.00 19.51 -9.39
N HIS A 229 -7.21 19.51 -8.80
CA HIS A 229 -7.54 20.26 -7.60
C HIS A 229 -7.14 19.54 -6.30
N ASN A 230 -6.80 18.25 -6.34
CA ASN A 230 -6.42 17.50 -5.14
C ASN A 230 -5.22 16.57 -5.38
N PRO A 231 -4.03 17.15 -5.68
CA PRO A 231 -2.82 16.37 -5.90
C PRO A 231 -2.39 15.66 -4.61
N ALA A 232 -1.75 14.50 -4.77
CA ALA A 232 -1.13 13.77 -3.67
C ALA A 232 -0.11 14.68 -2.93
N ARG A 233 -0.11 14.63 -1.59
CA ARG A 233 0.72 15.50 -0.74
C ARG A 233 1.88 14.76 -0.12
N ASP A 234 3.09 15.32 -0.22
CA ASP A 234 4.30 14.74 0.37
C ASP A 234 4.47 15.39 1.73
N ILE A 235 4.20 14.60 2.77
CA ILE A 235 4.44 14.96 4.16
C ILE A 235 5.09 13.76 4.84
N ARG A 236 5.63 13.96 6.04
CA ARG A 236 6.34 12.90 6.78
C ARG A 236 5.46 11.66 7.01
N GLY A 237 4.17 11.88 7.24
CA GLY A 237 3.15 10.87 7.43
C GLY A 237 2.10 11.36 8.41
N PHE A 238 0.85 11.04 8.14
CA PHE A 238 -0.26 11.22 9.07
C PHE A 238 -1.22 10.06 8.93
N ASP A 239 -2.01 9.83 9.98
CA ASP A 239 -3.06 8.82 10.01
C ASP A 239 -4.20 9.34 10.90
N PRO A 240 -5.34 9.73 10.33
CA PRO A 240 -6.47 10.21 11.12
C PRO A 240 -7.32 9.09 11.71
N ASP A 241 -7.20 7.86 11.19
CA ASP A 241 -7.96 6.69 11.64
C ASP A 241 -7.19 5.88 12.70
N GLY A 242 -5.89 5.66 12.48
CA GLY A 242 -5.01 4.93 13.39
C GLY A 242 -4.71 3.49 12.99
N HIS A 243 -5.54 2.87 12.14
CA HIS A 243 -5.31 1.49 11.71
C HIS A 243 -3.97 1.31 11.00
N GLY A 244 -3.63 2.17 10.04
CA GLY A 244 -2.35 2.12 9.33
C GLY A 244 -1.15 2.32 10.26
N THR A 245 -1.28 3.18 11.27
CA THR A 245 -0.28 3.37 12.35
C THR A 245 -0.12 2.11 13.20
N HIS A 246 -1.22 1.39 13.47
CA HIS A 246 -1.20 0.11 14.17
C HIS A 246 -0.49 -0.98 13.37
N VAL A 247 -0.84 -1.09 12.09
CA VAL A 247 -0.21 -1.99 11.12
C VAL A 247 1.29 -1.70 10.99
N CYS A 248 1.69 -0.43 10.84
CA CYS A 248 3.09 -0.03 10.77
C CYS A 248 3.85 -0.33 12.07
N GLY A 249 3.20 -0.14 13.23
CA GLY A 249 3.79 -0.46 14.53
C GLY A 249 4.05 -1.95 14.72
N ILE A 250 3.13 -2.82 14.28
CA ILE A 250 3.31 -4.28 14.36
C ILE A 250 4.49 -4.72 13.50
N ALA A 251 4.53 -4.27 12.25
CA ALA A 251 5.55 -4.73 11.33
C ALA A 251 6.93 -4.15 11.67
N ALA A 252 6.96 -2.86 12.04
CA ALA A 252 8.19 -2.09 12.02
C ALA A 252 8.38 -1.14 13.19
N GLY A 253 7.51 -1.08 14.21
CA GLY A 253 7.68 -0.18 15.37
C GLY A 253 9.04 -0.30 16.05
N THR A 254 9.63 0.81 16.48
CA THR A 254 10.97 0.85 17.11
C THR A 254 11.11 -0.08 18.32
N HIS A 255 10.08 -0.19 19.16
CA HIS A 255 10.14 -0.98 20.39
C HIS A 255 9.42 -2.32 20.26
N HIS A 256 8.38 -2.40 19.43
CA HIS A 256 7.46 -3.57 19.37
C HIS A 256 7.31 -4.18 17.99
N GLY A 257 7.96 -3.61 16.98
CA GLY A 257 7.91 -4.10 15.61
C GLY A 257 8.62 -5.45 15.47
N VAL A 258 8.08 -6.29 14.59
CA VAL A 258 8.74 -7.55 14.20
C VAL A 258 10.09 -7.28 13.51
N ALA A 259 10.14 -6.28 12.62
CA ALA A 259 11.34 -5.88 11.88
C ALA A 259 11.58 -4.37 12.05
N PRO A 260 12.13 -3.92 13.19
CA PRO A 260 12.21 -2.50 13.55
C PRO A 260 13.17 -1.66 12.69
N GLU A 261 14.01 -2.25 11.85
CA GLU A 261 15.03 -1.54 11.05
C GLU A 261 14.73 -1.50 9.55
N VAL A 262 13.50 -1.87 9.15
CA VAL A 262 13.04 -1.66 7.77
C VAL A 262 12.83 -0.17 7.47
N ASP A 263 13.01 0.21 6.22
CA ASP A 263 12.54 1.51 5.72
C ASP A 263 11.08 1.39 5.31
N LEU A 264 10.23 2.27 5.85
CA LEU A 264 8.78 2.24 5.63
C LEU A 264 8.39 3.08 4.42
N TYR A 265 7.55 2.50 3.57
CA TYR A 265 6.93 3.16 2.43
C TYR A 265 5.42 3.04 2.55
N VAL A 266 4.76 4.10 3.01
CA VAL A 266 3.35 4.06 3.38
C VAL A 266 2.50 4.83 2.37
N ALA A 267 1.65 4.13 1.64
CA ALA A 267 0.63 4.71 0.78
C ALA A 267 -0.71 4.72 1.52
N SER A 268 -1.18 5.91 1.89
CA SER A 268 -2.54 6.09 2.42
C SER A 268 -3.53 5.99 1.25
N VAL A 269 -4.14 4.82 1.09
CA VAL A 269 -5.10 4.49 0.02
C VAL A 269 -6.51 4.26 0.55
N ILE A 270 -6.71 4.37 1.86
CA ILE A 270 -8.01 4.32 2.53
C ILE A 270 -8.28 5.68 3.14
N GLU A 271 -9.42 6.27 2.82
CA GLU A 271 -9.82 7.56 3.36
C GLU A 271 -10.35 7.39 4.78
N SER A 272 -9.77 8.08 5.75
CA SER A 272 -10.09 7.95 7.18
C SER A 272 -11.55 8.25 7.54
N GLU A 273 -12.14 9.30 7.00
CA GLU A 273 -13.46 9.79 7.42
C GLU A 273 -14.59 8.96 6.81
N THR A 274 -14.31 8.33 5.67
CA THR A 274 -15.33 7.58 4.91
C THR A 274 -15.06 6.09 4.90
N ILE A 275 -13.85 5.65 5.30
CA ILE A 275 -13.33 4.29 5.18
C ILE A 275 -13.54 3.76 3.76
N ARG A 276 -13.38 4.66 2.78
CA ARG A 276 -13.54 4.35 1.36
C ARG A 276 -12.19 4.20 0.69
N THR A 277 -12.13 3.23 -0.19
CA THR A 277 -11.03 3.03 -1.12
C THR A 277 -11.59 2.51 -2.44
N SER A 278 -10.82 2.67 -3.51
CA SER A 278 -11.19 2.27 -4.86
C SER A 278 -10.03 1.52 -5.51
N LEU A 279 -10.32 0.77 -6.56
CA LEU A 279 -9.27 0.05 -7.29
C LEU A 279 -8.25 1.05 -7.84
N GLY A 280 -8.71 2.21 -8.29
CA GLY A 280 -7.88 3.33 -8.71
C GLY A 280 -6.92 3.85 -7.66
N ARG A 281 -7.37 3.97 -6.39
CA ARG A 281 -6.52 4.41 -5.28
C ARG A 281 -5.44 3.37 -4.97
N VAL A 282 -5.80 2.09 -4.93
CA VAL A 282 -4.85 1.00 -4.72
C VAL A 282 -3.84 0.93 -5.86
N ALA A 283 -4.29 1.08 -7.10
CA ALA A 283 -3.44 1.15 -8.28
C ALA A 283 -2.41 2.28 -8.18
N ALA A 284 -2.86 3.49 -7.85
CA ALA A 284 -1.97 4.65 -7.69
C ALA A 284 -0.97 4.48 -6.52
N GLY A 285 -1.41 3.91 -5.39
CA GLY A 285 -0.52 3.59 -4.27
C GLY A 285 0.52 2.53 -4.62
N MET A 286 0.11 1.48 -5.34
CA MET A 286 1.00 0.42 -5.78
C MET A 286 2.03 0.89 -6.83
N GLU A 287 1.59 1.70 -7.79
CA GLU A 287 2.48 2.35 -8.76
C GLU A 287 3.54 3.19 -8.04
N TRP A 288 3.13 4.00 -7.05
CA TRP A 288 4.07 4.80 -6.27
C TRP A 288 5.08 3.92 -5.53
N LEU A 289 4.65 2.83 -4.89
CA LEU A 289 5.56 1.89 -4.21
C LEU A 289 6.56 1.26 -5.17
N LEU A 290 6.09 0.73 -6.31
CA LEU A 290 6.96 0.14 -7.33
C LEU A 290 7.97 1.16 -7.86
N HIS A 291 7.57 2.41 -8.04
CA HIS A 291 8.48 3.48 -8.43
C HIS A 291 9.54 3.76 -7.36
N GLN A 292 9.15 3.79 -6.08
CA GLN A 292 10.10 3.96 -4.98
C GLN A 292 11.09 2.80 -4.87
N PHE A 293 10.61 1.57 -5.03
CA PHE A 293 11.46 0.36 -4.95
C PHE A 293 12.37 0.21 -6.16
N SER A 294 11.93 0.65 -7.33
CA SER A 294 12.71 0.61 -8.57
C SER A 294 13.72 1.77 -8.70
N SER A 295 13.73 2.71 -7.74
CA SER A 295 14.70 3.81 -7.76
C SER A 295 16.14 3.28 -7.67
N PRO A 296 17.14 3.96 -8.27
CA PRO A 296 18.53 3.48 -8.27
C PRO A 296 19.11 3.19 -6.87
N GLN A 297 18.60 3.88 -5.84
CA GLN A 297 19.03 3.70 -4.45
C GLN A 297 18.43 2.44 -3.81
N ASN A 298 17.34 1.91 -4.37
CA ASN A 298 16.53 0.85 -3.79
C ASN A 298 16.46 -0.43 -4.62
N VAL A 299 16.83 -0.37 -5.90
CA VAL A 299 16.65 -1.49 -6.85
C VAL A 299 17.38 -2.79 -6.43
N THR A 300 18.42 -2.69 -5.61
CA THR A 300 19.16 -3.84 -5.06
C THR A 300 18.63 -4.33 -3.72
N ARG A 301 17.68 -3.61 -3.11
CA ARG A 301 17.16 -3.89 -1.78
C ARG A 301 15.92 -4.78 -1.88
N PRO A 302 15.79 -5.81 -1.03
CA PRO A 302 14.60 -6.64 -1.02
C PRO A 302 13.39 -5.85 -0.51
N ALA A 303 12.20 -6.18 -1.03
CA ALA A 303 10.96 -5.49 -0.71
C ALA A 303 9.82 -6.46 -0.34
N VAL A 304 8.99 -6.03 0.60
CA VAL A 304 7.76 -6.69 1.05
C VAL A 304 6.64 -5.64 1.06
N VAL A 305 5.41 -6.02 0.71
CA VAL A 305 4.25 -5.13 0.80
C VAL A 305 3.17 -5.78 1.64
N ASN A 306 2.68 -5.06 2.64
CA ASN A 306 1.50 -5.43 3.42
C ASN A 306 0.24 -4.77 2.83
N LEU A 307 -0.79 -5.59 2.58
CA LEU A 307 -2.12 -5.13 2.19
C LEU A 307 -3.16 -5.65 3.19
N SER A 308 -3.73 -4.73 3.97
CA SER A 308 -4.80 -5.02 4.94
C SER A 308 -6.16 -4.50 4.44
N LEU A 309 -6.46 -4.79 3.17
CA LEU A 309 -7.66 -4.35 2.44
C LEU A 309 -8.06 -5.38 1.39
N GLY A 310 -9.32 -5.37 0.95
CA GLY A 310 -9.75 -6.29 -0.11
C GLY A 310 -11.21 -6.20 -0.51
N PHE A 311 -11.59 -6.97 -1.52
CA PHE A 311 -12.97 -7.23 -1.89
C PHE A 311 -13.50 -8.48 -1.16
N PRO A 312 -14.80 -8.51 -0.80
CA PRO A 312 -15.43 -9.73 -0.27
C PRO A 312 -15.39 -10.91 -1.27
N LEU A 313 -15.88 -12.09 -0.90
CA LEU A 313 -15.95 -13.21 -1.85
C LEU A 313 -16.99 -12.95 -2.96
N LYS A 314 -18.11 -12.30 -2.62
CA LYS A 314 -19.26 -12.06 -3.51
C LYS A 314 -19.40 -10.59 -3.84
N PRO A 315 -19.97 -10.23 -5.01
CA PRO A 315 -20.20 -8.84 -5.37
C PRO A 315 -21.08 -8.14 -4.32
N PRO A 316 -20.74 -6.88 -3.93
CA PRO A 316 -21.64 -6.06 -3.13
C PRO A 316 -22.98 -5.81 -3.84
N PRO A 317 -24.07 -5.53 -3.09
CA PRO A 317 -25.35 -5.14 -3.69
C PRO A 317 -25.21 -3.96 -4.65
N GLY A 318 -25.83 -4.07 -5.83
CA GLY A 318 -25.78 -3.02 -6.86
C GLY A 318 -24.56 -3.08 -7.80
N ILE A 319 -23.62 -4.01 -7.58
CA ILE A 319 -22.51 -4.28 -8.49
C ILE A 319 -22.82 -5.53 -9.32
N SER A 320 -22.66 -5.45 -10.65
CA SER A 320 -22.85 -6.60 -11.52
C SER A 320 -21.72 -7.63 -11.32
N GLU A 321 -22.04 -8.92 -11.49
CA GLU A 321 -21.04 -10.00 -11.43
C GLU A 321 -19.92 -9.80 -12.47
N ALA A 322 -20.24 -9.22 -13.63
CA ALA A 322 -19.27 -8.93 -14.68
C ALA A 322 -18.28 -7.84 -14.25
N ASP A 323 -18.78 -6.70 -13.75
CA ASP A 323 -17.93 -5.60 -13.28
C ASP A 323 -17.07 -6.03 -12.10
N TYR A 324 -17.63 -6.86 -11.22
CA TYR A 324 -16.93 -7.40 -10.08
C TYR A 324 -15.75 -8.29 -10.49
N ARG A 325 -15.97 -9.22 -11.43
CA ARG A 325 -14.91 -10.08 -11.99
C ARG A 325 -13.84 -9.28 -12.72
N LEU A 326 -14.21 -8.22 -13.43
CA LEU A 326 -13.23 -7.33 -14.07
C LEU A 326 -12.34 -6.63 -13.03
N ASN A 327 -12.93 -6.09 -11.96
CA ASN A 327 -12.19 -5.48 -10.86
C ASN A 327 -11.25 -6.48 -10.17
N GLN A 328 -11.70 -7.71 -9.93
CA GLN A 328 -10.86 -8.79 -9.40
C GLN A 328 -9.67 -9.11 -10.31
N ARG A 329 -9.89 -9.25 -11.62
CA ARG A 329 -8.82 -9.53 -12.60
C ARG A 329 -7.79 -8.42 -12.68
N ALA A 330 -8.21 -7.16 -12.62
CA ALA A 330 -7.28 -6.04 -12.55
C ALA A 330 -6.49 -6.03 -11.24
N LEU A 331 -7.15 -6.24 -10.10
CA LEU A 331 -6.43 -6.36 -8.82
C LEU A 331 -5.42 -7.50 -8.85
N GLN A 332 -5.77 -8.66 -9.39
CA GLN A 332 -4.84 -9.78 -9.54
C GLN A 332 -3.64 -9.41 -10.42
N THR A 333 -3.88 -8.71 -11.52
CA THR A 333 -2.81 -8.25 -12.42
C THR A 333 -1.85 -7.33 -11.68
N MET A 334 -2.35 -6.41 -10.87
CA MET A 334 -1.54 -5.53 -10.01
C MET A 334 -0.75 -6.31 -8.95
N ILE A 335 -1.39 -7.23 -8.23
CA ILE A 335 -0.70 -8.09 -7.25
C ILE A 335 0.39 -8.94 -7.90
N ARG A 336 0.16 -9.46 -9.11
CA ARG A 336 1.19 -10.18 -9.88
C ARG A 336 2.37 -9.29 -10.24
N ARG A 337 2.14 -8.01 -10.56
CA ARG A 337 3.23 -7.05 -10.84
C ARG A 337 4.15 -6.83 -9.66
N LEU A 338 3.64 -6.91 -8.42
CA LEU A 338 4.49 -6.92 -7.23
C LEU A 338 5.45 -8.12 -7.25
N LEU A 339 4.93 -9.32 -7.45
CA LEU A 339 5.75 -10.54 -7.53
C LEU A 339 6.75 -10.51 -8.70
N ASP A 340 6.31 -10.10 -9.88
CA ASP A 340 7.18 -9.93 -11.07
C ASP A 340 8.35 -8.97 -10.78
N SER A 341 8.12 -8.00 -9.88
CA SER A 341 9.12 -7.02 -9.42
C SER A 341 9.89 -7.48 -8.17
N ASN A 342 9.85 -8.77 -7.84
CA ASN A 342 10.48 -9.38 -6.67
C ASN A 342 10.01 -8.82 -5.31
N VAL A 343 8.79 -8.27 -5.27
CA VAL A 343 8.14 -7.77 -4.05
C VAL A 343 7.14 -8.81 -3.55
N LEU A 344 7.22 -9.20 -2.27
CA LEU A 344 6.28 -10.18 -1.70
C LEU A 344 4.99 -9.49 -1.20
N PRO A 345 3.81 -9.75 -1.80
CA PRO A 345 2.54 -9.28 -1.26
C PRO A 345 2.06 -10.16 -0.11
N VAL A 346 1.98 -9.57 1.09
CA VAL A 346 1.43 -10.18 2.30
C VAL A 346 0.05 -9.59 2.56
N VAL A 347 -0.97 -10.43 2.58
CA VAL A 347 -2.38 -9.99 2.50
C VAL A 347 -3.21 -10.59 3.62
N ALA A 348 -3.99 -9.75 4.29
CA ALA A 348 -4.97 -10.18 5.30
C ALA A 348 -6.10 -11.02 4.67
N ALA A 349 -6.44 -12.17 5.26
CA ALA A 349 -7.46 -13.07 4.73
C ALA A 349 -8.90 -12.51 4.82
N GLY A 350 -9.17 -11.67 5.83
CA GLY A 350 -10.48 -11.10 6.12
C GLY A 350 -11.02 -11.49 7.50
N ASN A 351 -12.04 -10.75 7.97
CA ASN A 351 -12.58 -10.86 9.33
C ASN A 351 -14.02 -11.41 9.40
N SER A 352 -14.49 -12.08 8.35
CA SER A 352 -15.87 -12.56 8.24
C SER A 352 -16.07 -14.05 8.58
N GLY A 353 -15.04 -14.71 9.12
CA GLY A 353 -15.09 -16.10 9.57
C GLY A 353 -14.96 -17.15 8.46
N PRO A 354 -15.18 -18.44 8.78
CA PRO A 354 -15.06 -19.53 7.80
C PRO A 354 -15.90 -19.32 6.52
N ASP A 355 -15.37 -19.76 5.39
CA ASP A 355 -15.92 -19.70 4.03
C ASP A 355 -16.18 -18.29 3.48
N THR A 356 -15.43 -17.29 3.97
CA THR A 356 -15.61 -15.87 3.58
C THR A 356 -14.37 -15.19 3.00
N VAL A 357 -13.35 -15.97 2.61
CA VAL A 357 -12.08 -15.44 2.08
C VAL A 357 -12.32 -14.49 0.91
N GLY A 358 -11.77 -13.28 1.03
CA GLY A 358 -11.86 -12.25 0.00
C GLY A 358 -10.65 -12.20 -0.94
N TYR A 359 -10.65 -11.22 -1.83
CA TYR A 359 -9.53 -10.89 -2.72
C TYR A 359 -8.84 -9.62 -2.19
N PRO A 360 -7.50 -9.50 -2.15
CA PRO A 360 -6.54 -10.29 -2.91
C PRO A 360 -6.03 -11.56 -2.22
N ALA A 361 -6.46 -11.87 -1.00
CA ALA A 361 -5.98 -13.06 -0.27
C ALA A 361 -6.22 -14.37 -1.03
N ALA A 362 -7.34 -14.47 -1.76
CA ALA A 362 -7.66 -15.61 -2.61
C ALA A 362 -6.73 -15.80 -3.81
N PHE A 363 -5.98 -14.78 -4.25
CA PHE A 363 -5.06 -14.92 -5.39
C PHE A 363 -3.84 -15.79 -5.04
N ASP A 364 -3.39 -16.63 -5.98
CA ASP A 364 -2.20 -17.48 -5.84
C ASP A 364 -0.91 -16.64 -5.68
N GLU A 365 -0.94 -15.41 -6.18
CA GLU A 365 0.15 -14.45 -6.06
C GLU A 365 0.31 -13.91 -4.63
N SER A 366 -0.73 -13.97 -3.79
CA SER A 366 -0.72 -13.42 -2.44
C SER A 366 -0.24 -14.44 -1.41
N LEU A 367 0.62 -14.02 -0.48
CA LEU A 367 0.79 -14.72 0.79
C LEU A 367 -0.37 -14.34 1.73
N ALA A 368 -1.37 -15.20 1.80
CA ALA A 368 -2.59 -14.94 2.55
C ALA A 368 -2.45 -15.32 4.02
N VAL A 369 -2.83 -14.39 4.91
CA VAL A 369 -2.58 -14.48 6.35
C VAL A 369 -3.88 -14.50 7.14
N GLY A 370 -4.10 -15.57 7.90
CA GLY A 370 -5.15 -15.67 8.91
C GLY A 370 -4.67 -15.26 10.31
N ALA A 371 -5.59 -15.18 11.27
CA ALA A 371 -5.32 -14.71 12.61
C ALA A 371 -5.43 -15.82 13.67
N VAL A 372 -4.44 -15.86 14.57
CA VAL A 372 -4.48 -16.60 15.84
C VAL A 372 -4.30 -15.66 17.02
N ASP A 373 -4.72 -16.10 18.21
CA ASP A 373 -4.31 -15.49 19.49
C ASP A 373 -2.92 -15.94 19.93
N PHE A 374 -2.43 -15.37 21.04
CA PHE A 374 -1.12 -15.69 21.60
C PHE A 374 -1.06 -17.12 22.18
N GLU A 375 -2.21 -17.73 22.46
CA GLU A 375 -2.38 -19.13 22.85
C GLU A 375 -2.47 -20.10 21.65
N ARG A 376 -2.36 -19.57 20.41
CA ARG A 376 -2.39 -20.31 19.14
C ARG A 376 -3.76 -20.87 18.74
N ASN A 377 -4.84 -20.35 19.31
CA ASN A 377 -6.18 -20.66 18.86
C ASN A 377 -6.51 -19.83 17.62
N VAL A 378 -7.12 -20.47 16.63
CA VAL A 378 -7.60 -19.79 15.43
C VAL A 378 -8.74 -18.86 15.79
N ALA A 379 -8.61 -17.58 15.45
CA ALA A 379 -9.63 -16.59 15.76
C ALA A 379 -10.95 -16.94 15.04
N HIS A 380 -12.09 -16.82 15.74
CA HIS A 380 -13.40 -17.16 15.17
C HIS A 380 -13.73 -16.31 13.92
N PHE A 381 -13.29 -15.04 13.91
CA PHE A 381 -13.47 -14.10 12.81
C PHE A 381 -12.51 -14.34 11.65
N SER A 382 -11.41 -15.08 11.84
CA SER A 382 -10.40 -15.25 10.78
C SER A 382 -11.02 -15.95 9.58
N ALA A 383 -11.02 -15.26 8.46
CA ALA A 383 -11.47 -15.81 7.20
C ALA A 383 -10.60 -16.98 6.77
N SER A 384 -11.25 -18.03 6.29
CA SER A 384 -10.61 -19.26 5.85
C SER A 384 -11.54 -20.01 4.91
N GLY A 385 -11.04 -20.87 4.04
CA GLY A 385 -11.87 -21.69 3.16
C GLY A 385 -11.08 -22.25 2.00
N VAL A 386 -11.80 -22.89 1.07
CA VAL A 386 -11.24 -23.33 -0.22
C VAL A 386 -11.78 -22.42 -1.30
N VAL A 387 -10.91 -21.63 -1.92
CA VAL A 387 -11.25 -20.81 -3.09
C VAL A 387 -10.73 -21.55 -4.32
N GLU A 388 -11.66 -21.93 -5.21
CA GLU A 388 -11.41 -22.83 -6.34
C GLU A 388 -10.79 -24.17 -5.91
N ARG A 389 -9.46 -24.27 -5.90
CA ARG A 389 -8.70 -25.47 -5.50
C ARG A 389 -7.61 -25.18 -4.46
N ARG A 390 -7.54 -23.94 -3.96
CA ARG A 390 -6.52 -23.49 -3.00
C ARG A 390 -7.15 -23.29 -1.62
N VAL A 391 -6.49 -23.85 -0.61
CA VAL A 391 -6.80 -23.57 0.80
C VAL A 391 -6.25 -22.20 1.16
N VAL A 392 -7.08 -21.35 1.74
CA VAL A 392 -6.73 -20.02 2.23
C VAL A 392 -7.17 -19.92 3.70
N PRO A 393 -6.36 -19.35 4.62
CA PRO A 393 -5.06 -18.70 4.42
C PRO A 393 -3.93 -19.70 4.11
N ASP A 394 -2.80 -19.21 3.62
CA ASP A 394 -1.59 -20.05 3.47
C ASP A 394 -0.90 -20.25 4.82
N VAL A 395 -0.94 -19.24 5.68
CA VAL A 395 -0.26 -19.19 6.98
C VAL A 395 -1.05 -18.33 7.97
N MET A 396 -0.77 -18.49 9.26
CA MET A 396 -1.36 -17.69 10.33
C MET A 396 -0.33 -16.72 10.90
N GLY A 397 -0.79 -15.57 11.40
CA GLY A 397 -0.03 -14.64 12.22
C GLY A 397 -0.78 -14.29 13.50
N TYR A 398 -0.08 -13.70 14.47
CA TYR A 398 -0.73 -13.19 15.67
C TYR A 398 -1.60 -11.99 15.32
N GLY A 399 -2.91 -12.12 15.54
CA GLY A 399 -3.91 -11.13 15.11
C GLY A 399 -5.02 -10.89 16.11
N VAL A 400 -4.91 -11.39 17.34
CA VAL A 400 -5.89 -11.15 18.42
C VAL A 400 -5.22 -10.40 19.57
N ASN A 401 -5.84 -9.30 19.99
CA ASN A 401 -5.38 -8.42 21.08
C ASN A 401 -3.92 -7.95 20.94
N VAL A 402 -3.51 -7.68 19.70
CA VAL A 402 -2.14 -7.26 19.37
C VAL A 402 -1.96 -5.81 19.79
N TYR A 403 -0.98 -5.56 20.66
CA TYR A 403 -0.60 -4.21 21.10
C TYR A 403 0.25 -3.52 20.05
N SER A 404 -0.13 -2.30 19.65
CA SER A 404 0.67 -1.49 18.73
C SER A 404 0.34 0.00 18.86
N SER A 405 1.11 0.84 18.18
CA SER A 405 0.87 2.28 18.04
C SER A 405 -0.46 2.56 17.37
N THR A 406 -1.08 3.71 17.63
CA THR A 406 -2.27 4.17 16.93
C THR A 406 -2.24 5.70 16.79
N GLU A 407 -3.25 6.29 16.20
CA GLU A 407 -3.37 7.73 15.99
C GLU A 407 -3.19 8.55 17.28
N ARG A 408 -2.66 9.77 17.13
CA ARG A 408 -2.53 10.69 18.26
C ARG A 408 -3.89 11.19 18.72
N ARG A 409 -4.01 11.40 20.02
CA ARG A 409 -5.18 12.07 20.59
C ARG A 409 -5.15 13.58 20.30
N CYS A 410 -6.28 14.24 20.55
CA CYS A 410 -6.46 15.69 20.36
C CYS A 410 -5.45 16.57 21.12
N ASN A 411 -4.76 16.04 22.14
CA ASN A 411 -3.69 16.72 22.87
C ASN A 411 -2.28 16.41 22.32
N ASN A 412 -2.19 15.87 21.11
CA ASN A 412 -0.95 15.48 20.42
C ASN A 412 -0.12 14.41 21.16
N GLN A 413 -0.75 13.64 22.05
CA GLN A 413 -0.09 12.52 22.72
C GLN A 413 -0.16 11.25 21.86
N ALA A 414 0.99 10.62 21.69
CA ALA A 414 1.13 9.29 21.14
C ALA A 414 0.32 8.26 21.96
N PHE A 415 -0.32 7.32 21.28
CA PHE A 415 -1.23 6.37 21.90
C PHE A 415 -1.00 4.96 21.37
N TYR A 416 -1.30 3.96 22.21
CA TYR A 416 -1.18 2.55 21.85
C TYR A 416 -2.50 1.86 22.17
N GLU A 417 -2.91 0.92 21.32
CA GLU A 417 -4.16 0.18 21.47
C GLU A 417 -3.95 -1.32 21.17
N ARG A 418 -4.80 -2.16 21.78
CA ARG A 418 -4.90 -3.58 21.43
C ARG A 418 -6.02 -3.74 20.42
N MET A 419 -5.68 -4.26 19.24
CA MET A 419 -6.63 -4.48 18.16
C MET A 419 -6.61 -5.95 17.73
N SER A 420 -7.73 -6.41 17.19
CA SER A 420 -7.88 -7.77 16.68
C SER A 420 -8.35 -7.73 15.23
N GLY A 421 -7.77 -8.58 14.40
CA GLY A 421 -8.09 -8.70 12.98
C GLY A 421 -6.99 -9.42 12.22
N THR A 422 -7.32 -9.96 11.04
CA THR A 422 -6.29 -10.42 10.09
C THR A 422 -5.40 -9.28 9.63
N SER A 423 -5.88 -8.03 9.73
CA SER A 423 -5.10 -6.80 9.52
C SER A 423 -3.98 -6.59 10.53
N MET A 424 -4.01 -7.26 11.70
CA MET A 424 -2.91 -7.28 12.66
C MET A 424 -1.98 -8.48 12.41
N ALA A 425 -2.54 -9.60 11.94
CA ALA A 425 -1.75 -10.78 11.60
C ALA A 425 -0.88 -10.59 10.35
N ALA A 426 -1.40 -9.94 9.31
CA ALA A 426 -0.67 -9.68 8.07
C ALA A 426 0.62 -8.86 8.27
N PRO A 427 0.65 -7.72 8.99
CA PRO A 427 1.89 -6.99 9.24
C PRO A 427 2.87 -7.75 10.12
N TYR A 428 2.41 -8.62 11.03
CA TYR A 428 3.30 -9.52 11.76
C TYR A 428 4.05 -10.44 10.78
N VAL A 429 3.34 -11.08 9.84
CA VAL A 429 3.95 -11.94 8.82
C VAL A 429 4.81 -11.15 7.83
N ALA A 430 4.42 -9.92 7.48
CA ALA A 430 5.22 -9.04 6.64
C ALA A 430 6.56 -8.68 7.32
N GLY A 431 6.54 -8.47 8.64
CA GLY A 431 7.75 -8.33 9.44
C GLY A 431 8.61 -9.59 9.44
N ILE A 432 8.02 -10.78 9.61
CA ILE A 432 8.76 -12.06 9.51
C ILE A 432 9.42 -12.21 8.13
N ALA A 433 8.70 -11.88 7.05
CA ALA A 433 9.25 -11.86 5.70
C ALA A 433 10.42 -10.88 5.56
N ALA A 434 10.34 -9.71 6.19
CA ALA A 434 11.44 -8.75 6.22
C ALA A 434 12.64 -9.28 7.02
N LEU A 435 12.45 -10.04 8.10
CA LEU A 435 13.56 -10.69 8.81
C LEU A 435 14.26 -11.73 7.93
N TYR A 436 13.52 -12.57 7.19
CA TYR A 436 14.11 -13.50 6.22
C TYR A 436 14.89 -12.78 5.12
N ARG A 437 14.32 -11.70 4.54
CA ARG A 437 15.00 -10.87 3.53
C ARG A 437 16.20 -10.10 4.09
N CYS A 438 16.20 -9.74 5.37
CA CYS A 438 17.35 -9.11 6.01
C CYS A 438 18.49 -10.10 6.18
N ARG A 439 18.19 -11.33 6.60
CA ARG A 439 19.19 -12.40 6.76
C ARG A 439 19.72 -12.91 5.41
N ALA A 440 18.87 -12.98 4.39
CA ALA A 440 19.23 -13.48 3.07
C ALA A 440 18.63 -12.56 1.97
N PRO A 441 19.27 -11.41 1.68
CA PRO A 441 18.73 -10.40 0.76
C PRO A 441 18.61 -10.86 -0.69
N ASP A 442 19.40 -11.86 -1.09
CA ASP A 442 19.39 -12.41 -2.45
C ASP A 442 18.21 -13.34 -2.73
N LEU A 443 17.50 -13.80 -1.69
CA LEU A 443 16.31 -14.63 -1.89
C LEU A 443 15.23 -13.84 -2.59
N THR A 444 14.53 -14.49 -3.50
CA THR A 444 13.36 -13.93 -4.19
C THR A 444 12.11 -13.89 -3.29
N ALA A 445 11.08 -13.15 -3.72
CA ALA A 445 9.80 -13.07 -3.02
C ALA A 445 9.16 -14.44 -2.82
N LEU A 446 9.21 -15.27 -3.87
CA LEU A 446 8.64 -16.61 -3.85
C LEU A 446 9.47 -17.56 -2.97
N GLU A 447 10.80 -17.46 -2.99
CA GLU A 447 11.64 -18.26 -2.09
C GLU A 447 11.40 -17.90 -0.62
N VAL A 448 11.26 -16.61 -0.29
CA VAL A 448 10.90 -16.20 1.08
C VAL A 448 9.50 -16.67 1.47
N ARG A 449 8.52 -16.58 0.57
CA ARG A 449 7.18 -17.13 0.80
C ARG A 449 7.27 -18.63 1.12
N ASP A 450 7.98 -19.38 0.29
CA ASP A 450 8.09 -20.83 0.44
C ASP A 450 8.85 -21.21 1.74
N LEU A 451 9.85 -20.44 2.14
CA LEU A 451 10.53 -20.58 3.44
C LEU A 451 9.60 -20.33 4.62
N ILE A 452 8.78 -19.28 4.59
CA ILE A 452 7.78 -19.01 5.64
C ILE A 452 6.82 -20.19 5.77
N LEU A 453 6.33 -20.70 4.64
CA LEU A 453 5.40 -21.82 4.61
C LEU A 453 6.02 -23.14 5.07
N ALA A 454 7.30 -23.37 4.75
CA ALA A 454 8.02 -24.58 5.15
C ALA A 454 8.38 -24.58 6.65
N ASN A 455 8.64 -23.42 7.23
CA ASN A 455 9.04 -23.27 8.63
C ASN A 455 7.88 -22.98 9.60
N ALA A 456 6.65 -22.86 9.08
CA ALA A 456 5.47 -22.58 9.89
C ALA A 456 5.28 -23.61 11.01
N VAL A 457 4.97 -23.12 12.21
CA VAL A 457 4.67 -23.96 13.37
C VAL A 457 3.28 -24.54 13.22
N LYS A 458 3.17 -25.86 13.20
CA LYS A 458 1.88 -26.55 13.15
C LYS A 458 1.02 -26.14 14.34
N LEU A 459 -0.20 -25.74 14.03
CA LEU A 459 -1.21 -25.38 15.01
C LEU A 459 -2.01 -26.63 15.42
N PRO A 460 -2.66 -26.61 16.60
CA PRO A 460 -3.63 -27.64 16.97
C PRO A 460 -4.67 -27.83 15.87
N ARG A 461 -5.16 -29.07 15.70
CA ARG A 461 -6.17 -29.37 14.68
C ARG A 461 -7.43 -28.53 14.89
N SER A 462 -7.59 -27.47 14.11
CA SER A 462 -8.88 -26.84 13.88
C SER A 462 -9.58 -27.57 12.73
N GLY A 463 -10.87 -27.91 12.87
CA GLY A 463 -11.65 -28.39 11.72
C GLY A 463 -11.67 -27.36 10.57
N GLY A 464 -11.80 -27.81 9.32
CA GLY A 464 -12.16 -26.95 8.18
C GLY A 464 -11.05 -26.13 7.51
N HIS A 465 -9.83 -26.68 7.30
CA HIS A 465 -8.76 -26.03 6.52
C HIS A 465 -8.39 -24.59 6.97
N ARG A 466 -8.57 -24.26 8.25
CA ARG A 466 -8.50 -22.87 8.72
C ARG A 466 -7.10 -22.32 8.95
N THR A 467 -6.09 -23.19 9.07
CA THR A 467 -4.75 -22.83 9.54
C THR A 467 -3.69 -22.70 8.46
N GLY A 468 -4.01 -23.02 7.20
CA GLY A 468 -3.00 -23.18 6.17
C GLY A 468 -1.88 -24.12 6.61
N LYS A 469 -0.63 -23.67 6.53
CA LYS A 469 0.58 -24.38 6.99
C LYS A 469 0.85 -24.26 8.49
N GLY A 470 0.20 -23.35 9.20
CA GLY A 470 0.42 -23.09 10.63
C GLY A 470 0.80 -21.64 10.90
N LEU A 471 1.37 -21.36 12.07
CA LEU A 471 1.83 -20.03 12.48
C LEU A 471 3.17 -19.68 11.81
N ALA A 472 3.25 -18.51 11.19
CA ALA A 472 4.48 -17.97 10.63
C ALA A 472 5.46 -17.61 11.74
N VAL A 473 6.71 -18.06 11.59
CA VAL A 473 7.80 -17.81 12.53
C VAL A 473 9.11 -17.59 11.78
N PHE A 474 10.06 -16.93 12.43
CA PHE A 474 11.44 -16.82 11.96
C PHE A 474 12.30 -17.92 12.59
N ARG A 475 13.14 -18.62 11.81
CA ARG A 475 13.99 -19.72 12.29
C ARG A 475 15.34 -19.76 11.62
#